data_AF-A0AA49GS75-F1
#
_entry.id   AF-A0AA49GS75-F1
#
_cell.length_a   1.000
_cell.length_b   1.000
_cell.length_c   1.000
_cell.angle_alpha   90.00
_cell.angle_beta   90.00
_cell.angle_gamma   90.00
#
_symmetry.space_group_name_H-M   'P 1'
#
loop_
_entity.id
_entity.type
_entity.pdbx_description
1 polymer ?
#
loop_
_entity_poly.entity_id
_entity_poly.type
_entity_poly.pdbx_seq_one_letter_code
_entity_poly.pdbx_strand_id
1 'polypeptide(L)'
;MRYPYVVCNAKMKLKLSTIFCLGILWSCGPSDVWWYGDIELGDEYYYMVEPAFNAIQTLKTEDDDRFNGYVIKNIEHIGFNEDFILAVNKDSLHLQYWIIDKNRSSDLYKEAKRNQLVHEEVIGPMDSLEFMDFKASQKIELKTKTYYREKLNYE
;
A
#
# COMPACT_ATOMS: atom_id res chain seq x y z
N MET A 1 5.15 25.94 -0.63
CA MET A 1 6.17 26.47 0.29
C MET A 1 6.84 25.26 0.95
N ARG A 2 8.18 25.20 0.91
CA ARG A 2 9.01 24.13 1.51
C ARG A 2 8.85 24.09 3.03
N TYR A 3 9.03 22.92 3.66
CA TYR A 3 10.21 22.59 4.48
C TYR A 3 10.10 21.18 5.12
N PRO A 4 11.23 20.61 5.58
CA PRO A 4 11.59 19.20 5.47
C PRO A 4 11.58 18.51 6.84
N TYR A 5 11.47 17.18 6.92
CA TYR A 5 11.95 16.49 8.13
C TYR A 5 12.68 15.20 7.78
N VAL A 6 13.99 15.26 8.02
CA VAL A 6 14.88 14.14 8.22
C VAL A 6 14.79 13.77 9.71
N VAL A 7 14.55 12.51 10.03
CA VAL A 7 14.92 11.95 11.35
C VAL A 7 15.83 10.75 11.10
N CYS A 8 17.12 11.03 10.95
CA CYS A 8 18.15 10.00 10.96
C CYS A 8 18.58 9.78 12.42
N ASN A 9 18.00 8.80 13.09
CA ASN A 9 18.35 8.47 14.48
C ASN A 9 19.53 7.49 14.53
N ALA A 10 20.72 7.98 14.15
CA ALA A 10 21.96 7.23 14.37
C ALA A 10 22.53 7.59 15.75
N LYS A 11 22.23 6.80 16.78
CA LYS A 11 22.97 6.83 18.06
C LYS A 11 24.34 6.17 17.84
N MET A 12 25.31 6.94 17.36
CA MET A 12 26.71 6.49 17.31
C MET A 12 27.50 7.19 18.43
N LYS A 13 27.82 6.45 19.49
CA LYS A 13 28.74 6.90 20.54
C LYS A 13 30.15 6.95 19.94
N LEU A 14 30.62 8.14 19.57
CA LEU A 14 32.01 8.36 19.15
C LEU A 14 32.86 8.76 20.37
N LYS A 15 33.85 7.93 20.73
CA LYS A 15 34.94 8.33 21.63
C LYS A 15 35.94 9.16 20.83
N LEU A 16 36.31 10.32 21.37
CA LEU A 16 37.35 11.20 20.85
C LEU A 16 38.69 10.45 20.74
N SER A 17 39.24 10.40 19.53
CA SER A 17 40.67 10.35 19.29
C SER A 17 40.93 10.92 17.90
N THR A 18 41.58 12.07 17.89
CA THR A 18 42.25 12.77 16.79
C THR A 18 42.61 11.89 15.59
N ILE A 19 42.16 12.27 14.39
CA ILE A 19 42.95 12.41 13.17
C ILE A 19 42.04 12.89 12.02
N PHE A 20 42.55 13.90 11.33
CA PHE A 20 42.03 14.56 10.14
C PHE A 20 41.81 13.53 9.01
N CYS A 21 40.56 13.33 8.57
CA CYS A 21 40.27 12.73 7.28
C CYS A 21 39.21 13.57 6.57
N LEU A 22 39.68 14.25 5.52
CA LEU A 22 38.87 14.84 4.46
C LEU A 22 37.81 13.85 3.95
N GLY A 23 36.66 14.40 3.58
CA GLY A 23 35.94 13.95 2.40
C GLY A 23 35.09 12.70 2.58
N ILE A 24 34.01 12.81 3.33
CA ILE A 24 32.84 11.94 3.16
C ILE A 24 31.59 12.85 3.19
N LEU A 25 31.50 13.75 2.21
CA LEU A 25 30.19 14.16 1.70
C LEU A 25 29.66 12.96 0.92
N TRP A 26 29.13 11.96 1.63
CA TRP A 26 28.21 11.05 1.00
C TRP A 26 27.00 11.89 0.64
N SER A 27 26.98 12.27 -0.63
CA SER A 27 25.78 12.56 -1.39
C SER A 27 24.69 11.64 -0.87
N CYS A 28 23.79 12.20 -0.07
CA CYS A 28 22.42 11.72 -0.09
C CYS A 28 22.01 11.99 -1.55
N GLY A 29 22.13 10.97 -2.40
CA GLY A 29 21.49 11.00 -3.70
C GLY A 29 20.01 11.29 -3.48
N PRO A 30 19.25 11.68 -4.52
CA PRO A 30 17.80 11.64 -4.38
C PRO A 30 17.48 10.24 -3.86
N SER A 31 16.94 10.15 -2.63
CA SER A 31 16.20 8.95 -2.28
C SER A 31 15.10 8.97 -3.33
N ASP A 32 15.18 8.08 -4.30
CA ASP A 32 14.03 7.77 -5.11
C ASP A 32 12.92 7.51 -4.08
N VAL A 33 12.01 8.47 -3.93
CA VAL A 33 10.86 8.33 -3.04
C VAL A 33 9.96 7.42 -3.83
N TRP A 34 10.25 6.13 -3.72
CA TRP A 34 9.43 5.13 -4.32
C TRP A 34 8.08 5.20 -3.63
N TRP A 35 7.03 5.47 -4.40
CA TRP A 35 5.64 5.47 -3.95
C TRP A 35 5.13 4.04 -3.74
N TYR A 36 5.98 3.18 -3.16
CA TYR A 36 5.57 1.86 -2.70
C TYR A 36 4.67 2.09 -1.48
N GLY A 37 3.46 1.56 -1.50
CA GLY A 37 2.54 1.74 -0.38
C GLY A 37 3.16 1.21 0.92
N ASP A 38 2.64 1.68 2.05
CA ASP A 38 3.22 1.42 3.37
C ASP A 38 3.29 -0.07 3.74
N ILE A 39 2.43 -0.89 3.14
CA ILE A 39 2.36 -2.34 3.36
C ILE A 39 2.27 -3.06 2.01
N GLU A 40 3.20 -3.98 1.76
CA GLU A 40 3.13 -4.90 0.63
C GLU A 40 2.07 -5.97 0.88
N LEU A 41 1.15 -6.12 -0.06
CA LEU A 41 0.07 -7.11 0.00
C LEU A 41 0.39 -8.34 -0.87
N GLY A 42 1.41 -8.27 -1.73
CA GLY A 42 1.80 -9.30 -2.70
C GLY A 42 1.16 -9.08 -4.08
N ASP A 43 1.73 -9.70 -5.11
CA ASP A 43 1.27 -9.61 -6.52
C ASP A 43 1.13 -8.15 -7.00
N GLU A 44 2.16 -7.34 -6.75
CA GLU A 44 2.21 -5.91 -7.09
C GLU A 44 1.17 -5.01 -6.39
N TYR A 45 0.40 -5.55 -5.44
CA TYR A 45 -0.53 -4.77 -4.60
C TYR A 45 0.16 -4.20 -3.36
N TYR A 46 -0.19 -2.94 -3.06
CA TYR A 46 0.27 -2.21 -1.89
C TYR A 46 -0.88 -1.50 -1.20
N TYR A 47 -0.84 -1.47 0.14
CA TYR A 47 -1.76 -0.67 0.94
C TYR A 47 -1.06 0.60 1.43
N MET A 48 -1.56 1.75 1.00
CA MET A 48 -1.25 3.06 1.56
C MET A 48 -2.13 3.28 2.79
N VAL A 49 -1.51 3.32 3.95
CA VAL A 49 -2.14 3.48 5.26
C VAL A 49 -2.38 4.96 5.58
N GLU A 50 -1.49 5.84 5.10
CA GLU A 50 -1.51 7.28 5.37
C GLU A 50 -2.93 7.87 5.19
N PRO A 51 -3.44 8.66 6.16
CA PRO A 51 -4.82 9.14 6.13
C PRO A 51 -5.23 9.87 4.84
N ALA A 52 -4.33 10.64 4.24
CA ALA A 52 -4.60 11.40 3.03
C ALA A 52 -4.67 10.54 1.76
N PHE A 53 -4.03 9.36 1.78
CA PHE A 53 -3.88 8.48 0.63
C PHE A 53 -4.41 7.07 0.90
N ASN A 54 -5.26 6.91 1.91
CA ASN A 54 -5.68 5.60 2.40
C ASN A 54 -6.36 4.76 1.31
N ALA A 55 -5.63 3.78 0.76
CA ALA A 55 -6.09 3.01 -0.40
C ALA A 55 -5.20 1.79 -0.70
N ILE A 56 -5.78 0.81 -1.40
CA ILE A 56 -5.04 -0.24 -2.10
C ILE A 56 -4.70 0.25 -3.50
N GLN A 57 -3.44 0.08 -3.92
CA GLN A 57 -2.94 0.45 -5.24
C GLN A 57 -2.09 -0.67 -5.85
N THR A 58 -1.93 -0.65 -7.16
CA THR A 58 -0.92 -1.45 -7.88
C THR A 58 0.19 -0.58 -8.44
N LEU A 59 1.36 -1.19 -8.66
CA LEU A 59 2.42 -0.58 -9.46
C LEU A 59 2.15 -0.87 -10.94
N LYS A 60 2.31 0.13 -11.81
CA LYS A 60 2.43 -0.14 -13.24
C LYS A 60 3.89 -0.37 -13.58
N THR A 61 4.21 -1.51 -14.18
CA THR A 61 5.52 -1.82 -14.73
C THR A 61 5.60 -1.37 -16.20
N GLU A 62 6.69 -0.63 -16.48
CA GLU A 62 7.40 -0.52 -17.76
C GLU A 62 7.07 0.51 -18.85
N ASP A 63 6.06 1.39 -18.79
CA ASP A 63 6.06 2.50 -19.78
C ASP A 63 5.46 3.83 -19.29
N ASP A 64 6.25 4.85 -19.63
CA ASP A 64 6.26 6.27 -19.28
C ASP A 64 4.87 6.93 -19.25
N ASP A 65 4.18 6.79 -18.11
CA ASP A 65 3.28 7.80 -17.53
C ASP A 65 2.77 7.27 -16.18
N ARG A 66 3.19 7.96 -15.11
CA ARG A 66 3.16 7.62 -13.68
C ARG A 66 1.75 7.50 -13.07
N PHE A 67 0.89 6.66 -13.63
CA PHE A 67 -0.41 6.39 -13.03
C PHE A 67 -0.33 5.17 -12.12
N ASN A 68 -0.22 5.43 -10.81
CA ASN A 68 -0.64 4.49 -9.78
C ASN A 68 -2.18 4.38 -9.87
N GLY A 69 -2.69 3.19 -10.19
CA GLY A 69 -4.12 2.93 -10.20
C GLY A 69 -4.59 2.70 -8.76
N TYR A 70 -5.43 3.60 -8.25
CA TYR A 70 -6.18 3.28 -7.02
C TYR A 70 -7.16 2.16 -7.33
N VAL A 71 -7.01 1.03 -6.63
CA VAL A 71 -7.89 -0.13 -6.77
C VAL A 71 -9.10 0.04 -5.87
N ILE A 72 -8.87 0.31 -4.57
CA ILE A 72 -9.93 0.54 -3.57
C ILE A 72 -9.48 1.66 -2.64
N LYS A 73 -10.30 2.70 -2.48
CA LYS A 73 -10.03 3.87 -1.61
C LYS A 73 -10.80 3.81 -0.30
N ASN A 74 -10.32 4.52 0.72
CA ASN A 74 -10.98 4.71 2.03
C ASN A 74 -11.19 3.40 2.80
N ILE A 75 -10.13 2.60 2.91
CA ILE A 75 -10.09 1.33 3.61
C ILE A 75 -10.37 1.54 5.10
N GLU A 76 -11.34 0.80 5.63
CA GLU A 76 -11.62 0.67 7.05
C GLU A 76 -10.97 -0.59 7.63
N HIS A 77 -11.09 -1.71 6.91
CA HIS A 77 -10.51 -2.98 7.29
C HIS A 77 -9.82 -3.65 6.11
N ILE A 78 -8.69 -4.30 6.36
CA ILE A 78 -7.97 -5.07 5.36
C ILE A 78 -7.35 -6.33 5.98
N GLY A 79 -7.38 -7.42 5.23
CA GLY A 79 -6.72 -8.67 5.52
C GLY A 79 -6.32 -9.36 4.23
N PHE A 80 -5.24 -10.14 4.24
CA PHE A 80 -4.70 -10.74 3.04
C PHE A 80 -3.93 -12.03 3.36
N ASN A 81 -3.83 -12.90 2.37
CA ASN A 81 -2.94 -14.07 2.36
C ASN A 81 -2.20 -14.14 1.01
N GLU A 82 -1.64 -15.28 0.64
CA GLU A 82 -0.92 -15.44 -0.64
C GLU A 82 -1.83 -15.24 -1.86
N ASP A 83 -3.10 -15.64 -1.77
CA ASP A 83 -4.05 -15.71 -2.89
C ASP A 83 -5.02 -14.53 -2.98
N PHE A 84 -5.42 -13.96 -1.84
CA PHE A 84 -6.52 -13.01 -1.76
C PHE A 84 -6.19 -11.78 -0.90
N ILE A 85 -6.79 -10.66 -1.28
CA ILE A 85 -6.88 -9.44 -0.45
C ILE A 85 -8.36 -9.18 -0.19
N LEU A 86 -8.73 -9.10 1.08
CA LEU A 86 -10.07 -8.72 1.51
C LEU A 86 -10.02 -7.29 2.03
N ALA A 87 -10.89 -6.45 1.48
CA ALA A 87 -10.97 -5.05 1.81
C ALA A 87 -12.41 -4.66 2.16
N VAL A 88 -12.54 -3.92 3.25
CA VAL A 88 -13.78 -3.21 3.59
C VAL A 88 -13.45 -1.73 3.50
N ASN A 89 -14.11 -1.00 2.61
CA ASN A 89 -14.01 0.45 2.57
C ASN A 89 -15.33 1.09 2.99
N LYS A 90 -15.26 2.38 3.29
CA LYS A 90 -16.43 3.19 3.62
C LYS A 90 -16.61 4.26 2.54
N ASP A 91 -17.69 4.13 1.78
CA ASP A 91 -18.25 5.27 1.07
C ASP A 91 -19.11 6.07 2.07
N SER A 92 -19.27 7.37 1.83
CA SER A 92 -20.01 8.39 2.59
C SER A 92 -21.02 7.94 3.65
N LEU A 93 -21.81 6.89 3.39
CA LEU A 93 -22.79 6.32 4.34
C LEU A 93 -22.74 4.80 4.54
N HIS A 94 -22.00 4.03 3.73
CA HIS A 94 -22.10 2.57 3.73
C HIS A 94 -20.74 1.89 3.66
N LEU A 95 -20.64 0.75 4.35
CA LEU A 95 -19.52 -0.18 4.18
C LEU A 95 -19.72 -0.97 2.89
N GLN A 96 -18.64 -1.13 2.15
CA GLN A 96 -18.55 -1.90 0.91
C GLN A 96 -17.48 -2.97 1.09
N TYR A 97 -17.76 -4.17 0.59
CA TYR A 97 -16.95 -5.37 0.80
C TYR A 97 -16.38 -5.85 -0.52
N TRP A 98 -15.08 -6.09 -0.57
CA TRP A 98 -14.34 -6.40 -1.79
C TRP A 98 -13.36 -7.54 -1.57
N ILE A 99 -13.19 -8.35 -2.60
CA ILE A 99 -12.17 -9.39 -2.69
C ILE A 99 -11.31 -9.08 -3.91
N ILE A 100 -10.00 -9.14 -3.76
CA ILE A 100 -9.05 -9.13 -4.87
C ILE A 100 -8.46 -10.54 -4.95
N ASP A 101 -8.66 -11.23 -6.06
CA ASP A 101 -8.13 -12.56 -6.35
C ASP A 101 -6.84 -12.44 -7.16
N LYS A 102 -5.69 -12.60 -6.50
CA LYS A 102 -4.37 -12.47 -7.13
C LYS A 102 -4.08 -13.58 -8.15
N ASN A 103 -4.76 -14.72 -8.04
CA ASN A 103 -4.58 -15.82 -8.97
C ASN A 103 -5.36 -15.62 -10.27
N ARG A 104 -6.30 -14.68 -10.28
CA ARG A 104 -7.05 -14.35 -11.49
C ARG A 104 -6.18 -13.46 -12.37
N SER A 105 -5.47 -14.09 -13.31
CA SER A 105 -4.60 -13.35 -14.23
C SER A 105 -5.41 -12.36 -15.05
N SER A 106 -5.06 -11.09 -14.93
CA SER A 106 -5.52 -10.04 -15.82
C SER A 106 -4.57 -9.97 -17.03
N ASP A 107 -4.97 -10.56 -18.16
CA ASP A 107 -4.35 -10.25 -19.46
C ASP A 107 -4.53 -8.76 -19.82
N LEU A 108 -5.41 -8.04 -19.11
CA LEU A 108 -5.67 -6.61 -19.29
C LEU A 108 -4.47 -5.72 -18.95
N TYR A 109 -3.46 -6.17 -18.18
CA TYR A 109 -2.23 -5.36 -18.07
C TYR A 109 -1.56 -5.13 -19.44
N LYS A 110 -1.78 -6.03 -20.41
CA LYS A 110 -1.27 -5.90 -21.79
C LYS A 110 -2.22 -5.12 -22.71
N GLU A 111 -3.51 -5.00 -22.36
CA GLU A 111 -4.53 -4.40 -23.23
C GLU A 111 -5.28 -3.18 -22.63
N ALA A 112 -4.96 -2.78 -21.39
CA ALA A 112 -5.64 -1.70 -20.69
C ALA A 112 -5.39 -0.36 -21.40
N LYS A 113 -6.31 -0.05 -22.31
CA LYS A 113 -6.65 1.31 -22.72
C LYS A 113 -6.84 2.13 -21.45
N ARG A 114 -5.88 3.01 -21.18
CA ARG A 114 -5.75 4.18 -20.27
C ARG A 114 -6.86 4.56 -19.25
N ASN A 115 -8.10 4.09 -19.33
CA ASN A 115 -9.26 4.62 -18.62
C ASN A 115 -10.14 3.59 -17.89
N GLN A 116 -9.83 2.29 -17.90
CA GLN A 116 -10.60 1.30 -17.12
C GLN A 116 -9.78 0.86 -15.91
N LEU A 117 -10.10 1.44 -14.75
CA LEU A 117 -9.47 1.16 -13.44
C LEU A 117 -10.08 -0.05 -12.72
N VAL A 118 -10.96 -0.81 -13.39
CA VAL A 118 -11.59 -2.00 -12.81
C VAL A 118 -10.81 -3.22 -13.28
N HIS A 119 -9.96 -3.66 -12.38
CA HIS A 119 -9.20 -4.90 -12.41
C HIS A 119 -10.18 -6.09 -12.37
N GLU A 120 -10.08 -7.04 -13.32
CA GLU A 120 -10.95 -8.24 -13.37
C GLU A 120 -10.82 -9.13 -12.13
N GLU A 121 -9.67 -9.03 -11.49
CA GLU A 121 -9.32 -9.65 -10.22
C GLU A 121 -10.07 -9.03 -9.02
N VAL A 122 -10.66 -7.84 -9.17
CA VAL A 122 -11.43 -7.17 -8.12
C VAL A 122 -12.90 -7.58 -8.20
N ILE A 123 -13.37 -8.29 -7.19
CA ILE A 123 -14.72 -8.78 -7.02
C ILE A 123 -15.42 -7.93 -5.96
N GLY A 124 -16.44 -7.16 -6.37
CA GLY A 124 -17.26 -6.38 -5.47
C GLY A 124 -17.87 -5.12 -6.09
N PRO A 125 -18.58 -4.30 -5.29
CA PRO A 125 -18.87 -4.54 -3.88
C PRO A 125 -19.88 -5.70 -3.73
N MET A 126 -19.72 -6.55 -2.72
CA MET A 126 -20.58 -7.73 -2.49
C MET A 126 -21.33 -7.69 -1.15
N ASP A 127 -22.22 -8.67 -0.95
CA ASP A 127 -22.98 -8.80 0.29
C ASP A 127 -22.07 -9.10 1.49
N SER A 128 -22.44 -8.55 2.65
CA SER A 128 -21.65 -8.69 3.87
C SER A 128 -21.57 -10.12 4.39
N LEU A 129 -22.62 -10.93 4.21
CA LEU A 129 -22.64 -12.32 4.66
C LEU A 129 -21.76 -13.18 3.77
N GLU A 130 -21.88 -13.03 2.45
CA GLU A 130 -21.02 -13.72 1.48
C GLU A 130 -19.54 -13.42 1.72
N PHE A 131 -19.22 -12.14 1.98
CA PHE A 131 -17.86 -11.73 2.31
C PHE A 131 -17.34 -12.36 3.62
N MET A 132 -18.17 -12.39 4.68
CA MET A 132 -17.77 -12.98 5.97
C MET A 132 -17.60 -14.50 5.88
N ASP A 133 -18.46 -15.17 5.12
CA ASP A 133 -18.34 -16.61 4.84
C ASP A 133 -17.06 -16.90 4.05
N PHE A 134 -16.77 -16.09 3.02
CA PHE A 134 -15.53 -16.20 2.25
C PHE A 134 -14.30 -15.98 3.14
N LYS A 135 -14.28 -14.90 3.94
CA LYS A 135 -13.24 -14.61 4.92
C LYS A 135 -12.97 -15.79 5.84
N ALA A 136 -14.02 -16.42 6.37
CA ALA A 136 -13.90 -17.58 7.24
C ALA A 136 -13.31 -18.79 6.50
N SER A 137 -13.75 -19.03 5.26
CA SER A 137 -13.24 -20.12 4.42
C SER A 137 -11.75 -19.99 4.12
N GLN A 138 -11.28 -18.77 3.84
CA GLN A 138 -9.89 -18.46 3.54
C GLN A 138 -9.04 -18.23 4.79
N LYS A 139 -9.65 -18.26 5.99
CA LYS A 139 -8.99 -18.03 7.28
C LYS A 139 -8.22 -16.70 7.35
N ILE A 140 -8.77 -15.66 6.71
CA ILE A 140 -8.15 -14.34 6.68
C ILE A 140 -8.62 -13.51 7.89
N GLU A 141 -7.67 -12.90 8.59
CA GLU A 141 -7.93 -11.95 9.67
C GLU A 141 -8.00 -10.54 9.10
N LEU A 142 -9.05 -9.79 9.46
CA LEU A 142 -9.18 -8.38 9.09
C LEU A 142 -8.66 -7.50 10.21
N LYS A 143 -7.83 -6.53 9.84
CA LYS A 143 -7.31 -5.51 10.77
C LYS A 143 -7.79 -4.13 10.35
N THR A 144 -8.04 -3.27 11.33
CA THR A 144 -8.50 -1.90 11.09
C THR A 144 -7.39 -1.05 10.47
N LYS A 145 -7.76 0.03 9.77
CA LYS A 145 -6.78 1.06 9.36
C LYS A 145 -6.00 1.63 10.55
N THR A 146 -6.66 1.83 11.69
CA THR A 146 -6.04 2.34 12.93
C THR A 146 -4.95 1.40 13.44
N TYR A 147 -5.18 0.08 13.44
CA TYR A 147 -4.14 -0.89 13.80
C TYR A 147 -2.85 -0.68 12.98
N TYR A 148 -2.99 -0.46 11.67
CA TYR A 148 -1.83 -0.24 10.80
C TYR A 148 -1.21 1.14 11.01
N ARG A 149 -2.01 2.18 11.29
CA ARG A 149 -1.51 3.51 11.61
C ARG A 149 -0.67 3.53 12.88
N GLU A 150 -1.15 2.90 13.95
CA GLU A 150 -0.41 2.74 15.20
C GLU A 150 0.89 1.96 14.96
N LYS A 151 0.82 0.86 14.21
CA LYS A 151 1.99 0.02 13.88
C LYS A 151 3.08 0.81 13.13
N LEU A 152 2.69 1.78 12.31
CA LEU A 152 3.59 2.61 11.50
C LEU A 152 3.91 3.97 12.14
N ASN A 153 3.37 4.27 13.33
CA ASN A 153 3.51 5.55 14.04
C ASN A 153 2.91 6.76 13.30
N TYR A 154 1.79 6.58 12.61
CA TYR A 154 0.97 7.68 12.11
C TYR A 154 0.03 8.25 13.18
N GLU A 155 -0.31 7.43 14.19
CA GLU A 155 -1.18 7.75 15.33
C GLU A 155 -0.59 7.12 16.61
#